data_AF-A0A7Y0GVC7-F1
#
_entry.id   AF-A0A7Y0GVC7-F1
#
_cell.length_a   1.000
_cell.length_b   1.000
_cell.length_c   1.000
_cell.angle_alpha   90.00
_cell.angle_beta   90.00
_cell.angle_gamma   90.00
#
_symmetry.space_group_name_H-M   'P 1'
#
loop_
_entity.id
_entity.type
_entity.pdbx_description
1 polymer ?
#
loop_
_entity_poly.entity_id
_entity_poly.type
_entity_poly.pdbx_seq_one_letter_code
_entity_poly.pdbx_strand_id
1 'polypeptide(L)'
;MTNLIHYEALRGVALDGLTDPTPLPGTIRVMARPNTKSMYPLTLDFVRAVGGNPDLQSNLAGSDGTMTSVAAWALARNVGDIYLGEVQDLNRPGILDCYDFAQSIGANLHLISSYGQTHLHANTLTALGAQHRPFADLPSQITKPRRLAVPAAPTPTPEEPEAPETEWPLFRSTYHQLFDETTSRNCDTIYLACYLAARQSHARNPLDIAILIAELWTRHATTRLSETVVVKAVQAAMFRNGLNMKVSPGHLAKDIKSRFLNQLTTEHYQLLATYPDPWRPAATILHACHVDISTIRSLTVNDVAEDGTIPNLTQTIPDEAKVCLAAQRWYQLLDAETTAPFIPKQLTALRSGIRSVVHELNLPLITSWIGRNKDRWERHHGITLTELT
;
A
#
# COMPACT_ATOMS: atom_id res chain seq x y z
N MET A 1 -2.56 -31.43 -2.69
CA MET A 1 -3.69 -32.05 -1.96
C MET A 1 -3.77 -31.37 -0.60
N THR A 2 -4.92 -30.77 -0.28
CA THR A 2 -5.20 -30.15 1.02
C THR A 2 -5.31 -31.22 2.10
N ASN A 3 -4.50 -31.13 3.14
CA ASN A 3 -4.61 -32.02 4.28
C ASN A 3 -5.60 -31.47 5.31
N LEU A 4 -6.37 -32.36 5.91
CA LEU A 4 -7.20 -32.07 7.09
C LEU A 4 -6.51 -32.67 8.32
N ILE A 5 -6.16 -31.84 9.29
CA ILE A 5 -5.43 -32.26 10.49
C ILE A 5 -6.24 -31.86 11.73
N HIS A 6 -6.39 -32.77 12.68
CA HIS A 6 -7.11 -32.52 13.93
C HIS A 6 -6.17 -32.63 15.14
N TYR A 7 -6.23 -31.63 16.02
CA TYR A 7 -5.46 -31.52 17.26
C TYR A 7 -6.38 -31.47 18.47
N GLU A 8 -5.98 -32.14 19.54
CA GLU A 8 -6.73 -32.20 20.79
C GLU A 8 -5.94 -31.54 21.93
N ALA A 9 -6.31 -30.31 22.27
CA ALA A 9 -5.70 -29.58 23.38
C ALA A 9 -6.16 -30.14 24.72
N LEU A 10 -5.27 -30.09 25.72
CA LEU A 10 -5.65 -30.42 27.09
C LEU A 10 -6.67 -29.40 27.62
N ARG A 11 -7.61 -29.88 28.44
CA ARG A 11 -8.64 -29.04 29.04
C ARG A 11 -8.02 -27.87 29.79
N GLY A 12 -8.45 -26.65 29.47
CA GLY A 12 -7.99 -25.42 30.13
C GLY A 12 -6.73 -24.80 29.52
N VAL A 13 -6.22 -25.33 28.40
CA VAL A 13 -5.18 -24.64 27.61
C VAL A 13 -5.81 -23.45 26.89
N ALA A 14 -5.33 -22.25 27.18
CA ALA A 14 -5.76 -21.04 26.49
C ALA A 14 -5.21 -21.03 25.05
N LEU A 15 -6.09 -20.86 24.07
CA LEU A 15 -5.74 -20.69 22.65
C LEU A 15 -5.51 -19.20 22.32
N ASP A 16 -4.81 -18.48 23.19
CA ASP A 16 -4.61 -17.02 23.07
C ASP A 16 -3.90 -16.62 21.76
N GLY A 17 -3.13 -17.53 21.17
CA GLY A 17 -2.52 -17.32 19.84
C GLY A 17 -3.48 -17.45 18.66
N LEU A 18 -4.73 -17.88 18.87
CA LEU A 18 -5.79 -17.90 17.87
C LEU A 18 -6.78 -16.74 18.04
N THR A 19 -6.73 -16.02 19.17
CA THR A 19 -7.57 -14.84 19.44
C THR A 19 -6.88 -13.52 19.10
N ASP A 20 -5.55 -13.45 19.18
CA ASP A 20 -4.78 -12.24 18.89
C ASP A 20 -4.51 -12.13 17.37
N PRO A 21 -4.97 -11.06 16.69
CA PRO A 21 -4.96 -10.92 15.22
C PRO A 21 -3.58 -10.63 14.63
N THR A 22 -2.48 -10.90 15.35
CA THR A 22 -1.13 -10.68 14.85
C THR A 22 -0.92 -11.44 13.53
N PRO A 23 -0.62 -10.79 12.40
CA PRO A 23 -0.46 -11.52 11.14
C PRO A 23 0.73 -12.47 11.26
N LEU A 24 0.52 -13.77 11.06
CA LEU A 24 1.59 -14.73 10.89
C LEU A 24 1.75 -15.00 9.38
N PRO A 25 2.95 -14.80 8.81
CA PRO A 25 3.17 -15.02 7.38
C PRO A 25 2.71 -16.40 6.94
N GLY A 26 1.95 -16.46 5.84
CA GLY A 26 1.50 -17.73 5.24
C GLY A 26 0.44 -18.51 6.02
N THR A 27 -0.18 -17.92 7.06
CA THR A 27 -1.17 -18.65 7.88
C THR A 27 -2.40 -17.80 8.21
N ILE A 28 -3.56 -18.45 8.29
CA ILE A 28 -4.81 -17.85 8.78
C ILE A 28 -5.13 -18.46 10.14
N ARG A 29 -5.55 -17.63 11.09
CA ARG A 29 -5.89 -18.06 12.45
C ARG A 29 -7.25 -17.49 12.84
N VAL A 30 -8.18 -18.38 13.17
CA VAL A 30 -9.55 -18.01 13.50
C VAL A 30 -10.03 -18.86 14.67
N MET A 31 -10.88 -18.31 15.51
CA MET A 31 -11.54 -19.03 16.60
C MET A 31 -13.02 -19.17 16.28
N ALA A 32 -13.53 -20.40 16.33
CA ALA A 32 -14.97 -20.65 16.24
C ALA A 32 -15.69 -20.03 17.45
N ARG A 33 -16.92 -19.56 17.24
CA ARG A 33 -17.78 -19.02 18.29
C ARG A 33 -18.93 -20.01 18.57
N PRO A 34 -19.48 -20.07 19.79
CA PRO A 34 -20.59 -20.96 20.11
C PRO A 34 -21.76 -20.83 19.12
N ASN A 35 -22.25 -21.98 18.63
CA ASN A 35 -23.36 -22.09 17.66
C ASN A 35 -23.05 -21.55 16.25
N THR A 36 -21.78 -21.54 15.82
CA THR A 36 -21.42 -21.15 14.46
C THR A 36 -21.89 -22.23 13.47
N LYS A 37 -22.93 -21.91 12.68
CA LYS A 37 -23.60 -22.87 11.78
C LYS A 37 -23.02 -22.95 10.37
N SER A 38 -22.12 -22.04 10.03
CA SER A 38 -21.47 -21.87 8.72
C SER A 38 -20.19 -21.05 8.91
N MET A 39 -19.36 -20.92 7.88
CA MET A 39 -18.15 -20.09 7.95
C MET A 39 -18.45 -18.57 8.01
N TYR A 40 -19.62 -18.12 7.51
CA TYR A 40 -19.93 -16.70 7.33
C TYR A 40 -19.90 -15.80 8.59
N PRO A 41 -20.32 -16.25 9.79
CA PRO A 41 -20.15 -15.47 11.01
C PRO A 41 -18.68 -15.19 11.37
N LEU A 42 -17.73 -15.95 10.80
CA LEU A 42 -16.29 -15.81 10.99
C LEU A 42 -15.63 -14.92 9.94
N THR A 43 -16.37 -14.43 8.93
CA THR A 43 -15.80 -13.70 7.79
C THR A 43 -14.95 -12.50 8.20
N LEU A 44 -15.36 -11.72 9.21
CA LEU A 44 -14.55 -10.59 9.70
C LEU A 44 -13.24 -11.04 10.36
N ASP A 45 -13.24 -12.20 11.01
CA ASP A 45 -12.04 -12.78 11.63
C ASP A 45 -11.08 -13.28 10.54
N PHE A 46 -11.61 -13.88 9.47
CA PHE A 46 -10.84 -14.23 8.27
C PHE A 46 -10.22 -13.00 7.59
N VAL A 47 -10.99 -11.91 7.41
CA VAL A 47 -10.48 -10.64 6.86
C VAL A 47 -9.32 -10.12 7.70
N ARG A 48 -9.46 -10.08 9.03
CA ARG A 48 -8.39 -9.65 9.94
C ARG A 48 -7.19 -10.59 9.91
N ALA A 49 -7.42 -11.90 9.83
CA ALA A 49 -6.36 -12.91 9.81
C ALA A 49 -5.48 -12.81 8.55
N VAL A 50 -6.06 -12.45 7.40
CA VAL A 50 -5.27 -12.12 6.20
C VAL A 50 -4.64 -10.72 6.28
N GLY A 51 -4.77 -9.98 7.38
CA GLY A 51 -4.21 -8.64 7.56
C GLY A 51 -5.10 -7.51 7.02
N GLY A 52 -6.36 -7.80 6.69
CA GLY A 52 -7.34 -6.81 6.25
C GLY A 52 -7.89 -5.99 7.42
N ASN A 53 -8.09 -4.69 7.20
CA ASN A 53 -8.75 -3.80 8.13
C ASN A 53 -10.23 -3.65 7.74
N PRO A 54 -11.18 -4.21 8.53
CA PRO A 54 -12.61 -4.15 8.20
C PRO A 54 -13.21 -2.74 8.34
N ASP A 55 -12.51 -1.80 8.98
CA ASP A 55 -12.97 -0.42 9.15
C ASP A 55 -12.72 0.44 7.89
N LEU A 56 -11.92 -0.06 6.94
CA LEU A 56 -11.67 0.61 5.66
C LEU A 56 -12.85 0.40 4.69
N GLN A 57 -13.06 1.38 3.80
CA GLN A 57 -14.21 1.35 2.91
C GLN A 57 -14.16 0.14 1.95
N SER A 58 -15.23 -0.66 1.98
CA SER A 58 -15.42 -1.85 1.15
C SER A 58 -16.79 -1.84 0.48
N ASN A 59 -16.85 -2.23 -0.79
CA ASN A 59 -18.12 -2.45 -1.50
C ASN A 59 -18.37 -3.95 -1.78
N LEU A 60 -17.75 -4.84 -1.00
CA LEU A 60 -17.93 -6.28 -1.16
C LEU A 60 -19.39 -6.64 -0.87
N ALA A 61 -20.05 -7.27 -1.85
CA ALA A 61 -21.46 -7.60 -1.77
C ALA A 61 -21.66 -8.84 -0.87
N GLY A 62 -22.15 -8.61 0.35
CA GLY A 62 -22.51 -9.69 1.27
C GLY A 62 -21.33 -10.56 1.72
N SER A 63 -21.66 -11.69 2.35
CA SER A 63 -20.69 -12.61 2.92
C SER A 63 -19.88 -13.36 1.84
N ASP A 64 -20.49 -13.67 0.70
CA ASP A 64 -19.82 -14.38 -0.41
C ASP A 64 -18.74 -13.52 -1.07
N GLY A 65 -19.06 -12.27 -1.44
CA GLY A 65 -18.07 -11.36 -2.02
C GLY A 65 -16.91 -11.09 -1.06
N THR A 66 -17.17 -11.10 0.25
CA THR A 66 -16.13 -10.94 1.26
C THR A 66 -15.23 -12.17 1.36
N MET A 67 -15.79 -13.38 1.36
CA MET A 67 -14.98 -14.61 1.39
C MET A 67 -14.16 -14.82 0.11
N THR A 68 -14.69 -14.43 -1.06
CA THR A 68 -13.90 -14.41 -2.31
C THR A 68 -12.71 -13.47 -2.20
N SER A 69 -12.88 -12.31 -1.55
CA SER A 69 -11.76 -11.41 -1.28
C SER A 69 -10.74 -12.01 -0.32
N VAL A 70 -11.19 -12.65 0.77
CA VAL A 70 -10.28 -13.36 1.69
C VAL A 70 -9.49 -14.44 0.93
N ALA A 71 -10.14 -15.24 0.08
CA ALA A 71 -9.47 -16.26 -0.72
C ALA A 71 -8.40 -15.64 -1.64
N ALA A 72 -8.73 -14.54 -2.32
CA ALA A 72 -7.81 -13.83 -3.19
C ALA A 72 -6.58 -13.29 -2.45
N TRP A 73 -6.78 -12.70 -1.28
CA TRP A 73 -5.72 -12.25 -0.41
C TRP A 73 -4.88 -13.38 0.17
N ALA A 74 -5.49 -14.52 0.48
CA ALA A 74 -4.80 -15.71 0.97
C ALA A 74 -3.89 -16.31 -0.12
N LEU A 75 -4.39 -16.42 -1.36
CA LEU A 75 -3.61 -16.85 -2.52
C LEU A 75 -2.44 -15.90 -2.80
N ALA A 76 -2.67 -14.59 -2.80
CA ALA A 76 -1.62 -13.60 -3.04
C ALA A 76 -0.50 -13.62 -1.97
N ARG A 77 -0.84 -13.99 -0.73
CA ARG A 77 0.10 -14.12 0.38
C ARG A 77 0.69 -15.52 0.52
N ASN A 78 0.37 -16.44 -0.40
CA ASN A 78 0.76 -17.85 -0.34
C ASN A 78 0.42 -18.48 1.02
N VAL A 79 -0.81 -18.29 1.50
CA VAL A 79 -1.29 -18.93 2.72
C VAL A 79 -1.31 -20.45 2.52
N GLY A 80 -0.51 -21.16 3.30
CA GLY A 80 -0.40 -22.61 3.25
C GLY A 80 -1.22 -23.32 4.31
N ASP A 81 -1.56 -22.66 5.41
CA ASP A 81 -2.22 -23.30 6.55
C ASP A 81 -3.31 -22.40 7.18
N ILE A 82 -4.46 -23.02 7.49
CA ILE A 82 -5.57 -22.40 8.22
C ILE A 82 -5.72 -23.11 9.56
N TYR A 83 -5.57 -22.37 10.65
CA TYR A 83 -5.80 -22.85 12.02
C TYR A 83 -7.15 -22.35 12.53
N LEU A 84 -8.04 -23.30 12.82
CA LEU A 84 -9.35 -23.05 13.38
C LEU A 84 -9.42 -23.61 14.80
N GLY A 85 -9.50 -22.71 15.77
CA GLY A 85 -9.67 -23.03 17.18
C GLY A 85 -11.11 -23.28 17.56
N GLU A 86 -11.32 -23.99 18.67
CA GLU A 86 -12.63 -24.22 19.28
C GLU A 86 -13.63 -24.95 18.36
N VAL A 87 -13.15 -25.91 17.56
CA VAL A 87 -13.95 -26.56 16.51
C VAL A 87 -15.21 -27.27 17.01
N GLN A 88 -15.25 -27.65 18.30
CA GLN A 88 -16.46 -28.16 18.96
C GLN A 88 -17.67 -27.21 18.90
N ASP A 89 -17.43 -25.92 18.69
CA ASP A 89 -18.49 -24.91 18.54
C ASP A 89 -19.02 -24.78 17.10
N LEU A 90 -18.43 -25.52 16.14
CA LEU A 90 -18.89 -25.61 14.76
C LEU A 90 -19.78 -26.82 14.55
N ASN A 91 -20.85 -26.65 13.78
CA ASN A 91 -21.59 -27.80 13.27
C ASN A 91 -20.86 -28.41 12.05
N ARG A 92 -21.33 -29.59 11.62
CA ARG A 92 -20.80 -30.27 10.41
C ARG A 92 -20.79 -29.37 9.16
N PRO A 93 -21.87 -28.63 8.82
CA PRO A 93 -21.84 -27.66 7.72
C PRO A 93 -20.70 -26.65 7.81
N GLY A 94 -20.47 -26.02 8.98
CA GLY A 94 -19.38 -25.07 9.16
C GLY A 94 -17.99 -25.70 8.97
N ILE A 95 -17.80 -26.95 9.39
CA ILE A 95 -16.55 -27.69 9.13
C ILE A 95 -16.35 -27.92 7.63
N LEU A 96 -17.42 -28.28 6.91
CA LEU A 96 -17.38 -28.48 5.46
C LEU A 96 -17.08 -27.17 4.73
N ASP A 97 -17.75 -26.07 5.07
CA ASP A 97 -17.51 -24.75 4.48
C ASP A 97 -16.04 -24.33 4.64
N CYS A 98 -15.46 -24.52 5.84
CA CYS A 98 -14.06 -24.23 6.10
C CYS A 98 -13.11 -25.14 5.31
N TYR A 99 -13.49 -26.41 5.11
CA TYR A 99 -12.70 -27.36 4.33
C TYR A 99 -12.73 -27.03 2.83
N ASP A 100 -13.90 -26.70 2.29
CA ASP A 100 -14.07 -26.27 0.90
C ASP A 100 -13.29 -24.97 0.64
N PHE A 101 -13.33 -24.02 1.58
CA PHE A 101 -12.51 -22.82 1.53
C PHE A 101 -11.00 -23.14 1.51
N ALA A 102 -10.53 -24.00 2.42
CA ALA A 102 -9.12 -24.42 2.48
C ALA A 102 -8.67 -25.09 1.16
N GLN A 103 -9.52 -25.93 0.58
CA GLN A 103 -9.28 -26.54 -0.72
C GLN A 103 -9.20 -25.50 -1.85
N SER A 104 -10.08 -24.50 -1.85
CA SER A 104 -10.12 -23.46 -2.89
C SER A 104 -8.82 -22.65 -2.99
N ILE A 105 -8.11 -22.48 -1.88
CA ILE A 105 -6.83 -21.76 -1.83
C ILE A 105 -5.61 -22.69 -1.76
N GLY A 106 -5.81 -24.01 -1.76
CA GLY A 106 -4.74 -25.01 -1.65
C GLY A 106 -4.04 -25.08 -0.29
N ALA A 107 -4.68 -24.58 0.78
CA ALA A 107 -4.14 -24.59 2.14
C ALA A 107 -4.50 -25.89 2.87
N ASN A 108 -3.72 -26.25 3.90
CA ASN A 108 -4.11 -27.28 4.88
C ASN A 108 -5.08 -26.70 5.91
N LEU A 109 -6.04 -27.50 6.36
CA LEU A 109 -6.96 -27.13 7.42
C LEU A 109 -6.58 -27.84 8.72
N HIS A 110 -6.25 -27.05 9.74
CA HIS A 110 -5.90 -27.48 11.08
C HIS A 110 -7.06 -27.18 12.03
N LEU A 111 -7.73 -28.22 12.50
CA LEU A 111 -8.86 -28.14 13.42
C LEU A 111 -8.37 -28.41 14.85
N ILE A 112 -8.63 -27.50 15.77
CA ILE A 112 -8.14 -27.57 17.16
C ILE A 112 -9.33 -27.59 18.11
N SER A 113 -9.43 -28.62 18.95
CA SER A 113 -10.45 -28.74 20.00
C SER A 113 -9.86 -28.57 21.40
N SER A 114 -10.53 -27.84 22.31
CA SER A 114 -9.93 -27.43 23.61
C SER A 114 -10.69 -27.85 24.89
N TYR A 115 -11.89 -28.44 24.78
CA TYR A 115 -12.70 -28.80 25.96
C TYR A 115 -12.88 -30.32 26.23
N GLY A 116 -12.10 -31.20 25.59
CA GLY A 116 -12.25 -32.64 25.77
C GLY A 116 -13.57 -33.21 25.21
N GLN A 117 -14.27 -32.45 24.34
CA GLN A 117 -15.46 -32.88 23.61
C GLN A 117 -15.12 -33.40 22.20
N THR A 118 -13.99 -34.11 22.08
CA THR A 118 -13.41 -34.60 20.82
C THR A 118 -14.33 -35.57 20.07
N HIS A 119 -15.23 -36.24 20.78
CA HIS A 119 -16.22 -37.16 20.22
C HIS A 119 -17.32 -36.49 19.38
N LEU A 120 -17.61 -35.19 19.57
CA LEU A 120 -18.72 -34.51 18.88
C LEU A 120 -18.54 -34.49 17.34
N HIS A 121 -17.29 -34.45 16.87
CA HIS A 121 -16.99 -34.40 15.44
C HIS A 121 -16.14 -35.57 14.94
N ALA A 122 -15.83 -36.55 15.79
CA ALA A 122 -15.00 -37.70 15.42
C ALA A 122 -15.50 -38.42 14.16
N ASN A 123 -16.82 -38.60 14.02
CA ASN A 123 -17.42 -39.22 12.83
C ASN A 123 -17.24 -38.35 11.57
N THR A 124 -17.41 -37.03 11.68
CA THR A 124 -17.22 -36.08 10.57
C THR A 124 -15.76 -36.02 10.14
N LEU A 125 -14.84 -35.91 11.11
CA LEU A 125 -13.40 -35.88 10.87
C LEU A 125 -12.91 -37.17 10.23
N THR A 126 -13.39 -38.33 10.70
CA THR A 126 -13.08 -39.63 10.12
C THR A 126 -13.61 -39.74 8.70
N ALA A 127 -14.84 -39.30 8.44
CA ALA A 127 -15.45 -39.31 7.11
C ALA A 127 -14.70 -38.42 6.10
N LEU A 128 -14.10 -37.32 6.57
CA LEU A 128 -13.27 -36.42 5.76
C LEU A 128 -11.80 -36.84 5.66
N GLY A 129 -11.42 -37.97 6.28
CA GLY A 129 -10.05 -38.48 6.25
C GLY A 129 -9.04 -37.65 7.06
N ALA A 130 -9.50 -37.01 8.14
CA ALA A 130 -8.64 -36.18 8.98
C ALA A 130 -7.49 -36.99 9.62
N GLN A 131 -6.28 -36.43 9.60
CA GLN A 131 -5.13 -36.95 10.32
C GLN A 131 -5.15 -36.44 11.76
N HIS A 132 -5.21 -37.33 12.74
CA HIS A 132 -5.12 -36.95 14.14
C HIS A 132 -3.65 -36.74 14.54
N ARG A 133 -3.35 -35.61 15.20
CA ARG A 133 -2.01 -35.30 15.74
C ARG A 133 -2.08 -34.81 17.19
N PRO A 134 -1.06 -35.12 18.01
CA PRO A 134 -0.88 -34.53 19.33
C PRO A 134 -0.88 -32.99 19.29
N PHE A 135 -1.49 -32.33 20.28
CA PHE A 135 -1.46 -30.86 20.38
C PHE A 135 -0.05 -30.28 20.52
N ALA A 136 0.88 -31.03 21.11
CA ALA A 136 2.28 -30.65 21.21
C ALA A 136 2.97 -30.46 19.84
N ASP A 137 2.40 -31.00 18.77
CA ASP A 137 2.92 -30.90 17.40
C ASP A 137 2.46 -29.61 16.70
N LEU A 138 1.65 -28.76 17.34
CA LEU A 138 1.31 -27.45 16.80
C LEU A 138 2.53 -26.52 16.81
N PRO A 139 2.71 -25.68 15.77
CA PRO A 139 3.80 -24.71 15.74
C PRO A 139 3.77 -23.80 16.97
N SER A 140 4.94 -23.56 17.57
CA SER A 140 5.08 -22.75 18.79
C SER A 140 4.58 -21.31 18.64
N GLN A 141 4.56 -20.79 17.41
CA GLN A 141 4.03 -19.47 17.06
C GLN A 141 2.49 -19.39 17.24
N ILE A 142 1.79 -20.52 17.12
CA ILE A 142 0.35 -20.64 17.36
C ILE A 142 0.06 -20.74 18.85
N THR A 143 0.94 -21.37 19.63
CA THR A 143 0.74 -21.58 21.07
C THR A 143 1.28 -20.43 21.94
N LYS A 144 2.14 -19.55 21.41
CA LYS A 144 2.73 -18.40 22.13
C LYS A 144 2.89 -17.18 21.20
N PRO A 145 1.87 -16.33 21.01
CA PRO A 145 1.98 -15.15 20.15
C PRO A 145 2.96 -14.12 20.74
N ARG A 146 3.87 -13.60 19.91
CA ARG A 146 4.78 -12.50 20.29
C ARG A 146 4.03 -11.17 20.09
N ARG A 147 3.80 -10.41 21.16
CA ARG A 147 3.24 -9.05 21.06
C ARG A 147 4.23 -8.13 20.34
N LEU A 148 3.79 -7.48 19.28
CA LEU A 148 4.55 -6.43 18.61
C LEU A 148 4.50 -5.14 19.43
N ALA A 149 5.62 -4.41 19.48
CA ALA A 149 5.69 -3.12 20.16
C ALA A 149 4.92 -2.06 19.36
N VAL A 150 4.10 -1.26 20.05
CA VAL A 150 3.37 -0.14 19.44
C VAL A 150 4.36 1.00 19.14
N PRO A 151 4.45 1.50 17.90
CA PRO A 151 5.33 2.63 17.59
C PRO A 151 4.88 3.90 18.31
N ALA A 152 5.84 4.68 18.78
CA ALA A 152 5.59 5.93 19.51
C ALA A 152 4.90 6.97 18.61
N ALA A 153 4.00 7.75 19.19
CA ALA A 153 3.32 8.84 18.49
C ALA A 153 4.33 9.89 17.97
N PRO A 154 4.14 10.43 16.76
CA PRO A 154 5.04 11.45 16.21
C PRO A 154 5.00 12.72 17.06
N THR A 155 6.19 13.27 17.33
CA THR A 155 6.36 14.53 18.06
C THR A 155 5.91 15.70 17.16
N PRO A 156 5.18 16.70 17.70
CA PRO A 156 4.75 17.85 16.92
C PRO A 156 5.96 18.61 16.34
N THR A 157 5.94 18.84 15.03
CA THR A 157 6.98 19.58 14.32
C THR A 157 6.85 21.08 14.63
N PRO A 158 7.94 21.81 14.94
CA PRO A 158 7.91 23.25 15.14
C PRO A 158 7.37 23.99 13.91
N GLU A 159 6.72 25.14 14.13
CA GLU A 159 6.20 26.00 13.07
C GLU A 159 7.36 26.60 12.25
N GLU A 160 7.29 26.45 10.93
CA GLU A 160 8.39 26.76 10.02
C GLU A 160 8.32 28.21 9.50
N PRO A 161 9.42 28.97 9.46
CA PRO A 161 9.42 30.32 8.88
C PRO A 161 9.15 30.31 7.36
N GLU A 162 8.30 31.22 6.90
CA GLU A 162 7.96 31.37 5.47
C GLU A 162 9.11 32.01 4.66
N ALA A 163 9.34 31.50 3.44
CA ALA A 163 10.37 32.02 2.55
C ALA A 163 10.00 33.40 1.97
N PRO A 164 10.96 34.32 1.79
CA PRO A 164 10.68 35.60 1.16
C PRO A 164 10.31 35.44 -0.32
N GLU A 165 9.27 36.16 -0.77
CA GLU A 165 8.77 36.11 -2.14
C GLU A 165 9.62 36.91 -3.16
N THR A 166 10.87 37.24 -2.84
CA THR A 166 11.74 38.07 -3.70
C THR A 166 12.32 37.30 -4.89
N GLU A 167 12.67 38.04 -5.95
CA GLU A 167 13.35 37.46 -7.12
C GLU A 167 14.75 36.93 -6.77
N TRP A 168 15.23 35.94 -7.53
CA TRP A 168 16.49 35.25 -7.26
C TRP A 168 17.73 36.16 -7.12
N PRO A 169 17.87 37.31 -7.81
CA PRO A 169 19.05 38.15 -7.65
C PRO A 169 19.14 38.81 -6.27
N LEU A 170 18.00 39.07 -5.62
CA LEU A 170 17.90 39.75 -4.32
C LEU A 170 17.64 38.78 -3.17
N PHE A 171 17.19 37.57 -3.48
CA PHE A 171 16.75 36.56 -2.51
C PHE A 171 17.77 36.32 -1.39
N ARG A 172 19.06 36.19 -1.74
CA ARG A 172 20.12 35.94 -0.75
C ARG A 172 20.26 37.06 0.27
N SER A 173 20.34 38.31 -0.19
CA SER A 173 20.39 39.47 0.71
C SER A 173 19.13 39.61 1.56
N THR A 174 17.96 39.25 1.01
CA THR A 174 16.68 39.38 1.71
C THR A 174 16.57 38.40 2.88
N TYR A 175 16.94 37.13 2.74
CA TYR A 175 16.80 36.20 3.87
C TYR A 175 17.81 36.47 4.99
N HIS A 176 18.99 37.01 4.68
CA HIS A 176 19.97 37.47 5.69
C HIS A 176 19.45 38.66 6.52
N GLN A 177 18.49 39.42 5.99
CA GLN A 177 17.84 40.52 6.73
C GLN A 177 16.64 40.06 7.56
N LEU A 178 15.99 38.96 7.17
CA LEU A 178 14.74 38.50 7.76
C LEU A 178 14.92 37.42 8.83
N PHE A 179 15.94 36.58 8.72
CA PHE A 179 16.12 35.44 9.60
C PHE A 179 17.32 35.60 10.53
N ASP A 180 17.33 34.81 11.61
CA ASP A 180 18.46 34.74 12.51
C ASP A 180 19.72 34.16 11.83
N GLU A 181 20.87 34.29 12.49
CA GLU A 181 22.16 33.87 11.95
C GLU A 181 22.20 32.37 11.65
N THR A 182 21.56 31.56 12.49
CA THR A 182 21.50 30.09 12.35
C THR A 182 20.74 29.69 11.10
N THR A 183 19.53 30.21 10.91
CA THR A 183 18.69 29.92 9.73
C THR A 183 19.34 30.44 8.45
N SER A 184 19.92 31.64 8.50
CA SER A 184 20.61 32.25 7.35
C SER A 184 21.84 31.43 6.92
N ARG A 185 22.63 30.91 7.87
CA ARG A 185 23.77 30.04 7.59
C ARG A 185 23.35 28.70 6.97
N ASN A 186 22.25 28.12 7.44
CA ASN A 186 21.69 26.89 6.86
C ASN A 186 21.22 27.14 5.41
N CYS A 187 20.50 28.24 5.16
CA CYS A 187 20.08 28.62 3.82
C CYS A 187 21.27 28.86 2.88
N ASP A 188 22.33 29.54 3.34
CA ASP A 188 23.56 29.77 2.56
C ASP A 188 24.23 28.45 2.16
N THR A 189 24.28 27.49 3.08
CA THR A 189 24.89 26.17 2.83
C THR A 189 24.11 25.40 1.76
N ILE A 190 22.79 25.34 1.88
CA ILE A 190 21.90 24.71 0.89
C ILE A 190 22.00 25.42 -0.46
N TYR A 191 21.95 26.76 -0.46
CA TYR A 191 22.01 27.58 -1.66
C TYR A 191 23.30 27.31 -2.45
N LEU A 192 24.44 27.35 -1.78
CA LEU A 192 25.74 27.17 -2.44
C LEU A 192 25.90 25.75 -3.00
N ALA A 193 25.53 24.73 -2.22
CA ALA A 193 25.59 23.33 -2.67
C ALA A 193 24.72 23.11 -3.92
N CYS A 194 23.47 23.58 -3.89
CA CYS A 194 22.54 23.43 -5.00
C CYS A 194 22.95 24.25 -6.23
N TYR A 195 23.46 25.47 -6.02
CA TYR A 195 23.98 26.30 -7.11
C TYR A 195 25.14 25.61 -7.83
N LEU A 196 26.12 25.07 -7.09
CA LEU A 196 27.27 24.40 -7.68
C LEU A 196 26.85 23.13 -8.44
N ALA A 197 25.98 22.31 -7.86
CA ALA A 197 25.44 21.12 -8.52
C ALA A 197 24.67 21.48 -9.81
N ALA A 198 23.80 22.50 -9.76
CA ALA A 198 23.05 22.95 -10.92
C ALA A 198 23.93 23.56 -12.02
N ARG A 199 24.99 24.29 -11.64
CA ARG A 199 25.97 24.86 -12.58
C ARG A 199 26.67 23.80 -13.41
N GLN A 200 26.96 22.65 -12.81
CA GLN A 200 27.61 21.52 -13.46
C GLN A 200 26.63 20.64 -14.26
N SER A 201 25.32 20.84 -14.10
CA SER A 201 24.32 20.05 -14.82
C SER A 201 24.25 20.40 -16.31
N HIS A 202 23.87 19.42 -17.12
CA HIS A 202 23.58 19.58 -18.55
C HIS A 202 22.08 19.79 -18.83
N ALA A 203 21.28 20.14 -17.82
CA ALA A 203 19.85 20.33 -17.99
C ALA A 203 19.58 21.52 -18.93
N ARG A 204 18.84 21.28 -20.02
CA ARG A 204 18.55 22.31 -21.04
C ARG A 204 17.06 22.54 -21.28
N ASN A 205 16.22 21.56 -20.94
CA ASN A 205 14.77 21.65 -21.13
C ASN A 205 14.02 21.70 -19.78
N PRO A 206 12.73 22.08 -19.76
CA PRO A 206 11.95 22.19 -18.52
C PRO A 206 11.85 20.89 -17.71
N LEU A 207 11.80 19.72 -18.37
CA LEU A 207 11.72 18.43 -17.70
C LEU A 207 13.03 18.08 -17.00
N ASP A 208 14.18 18.23 -17.68
CA ASP A 208 15.50 17.98 -17.09
C ASP A 208 15.72 18.84 -15.85
N ILE A 209 15.29 20.10 -15.91
CA ILE A 209 15.42 21.03 -14.79
C ILE A 209 14.46 20.66 -13.65
N ALA A 210 13.23 20.23 -13.95
CA ALA A 210 12.31 19.73 -12.93
C ALA A 210 12.86 18.49 -12.21
N ILE A 211 13.49 17.56 -12.95
CA ILE A 211 14.18 16.38 -12.40
C ILE A 211 15.35 16.82 -11.52
N LEU A 212 16.19 17.74 -12.00
CA LEU A 212 17.31 18.29 -11.21
C LEU A 212 16.82 18.94 -9.90
N ILE A 213 15.78 19.76 -9.96
CA ILE A 213 15.20 20.39 -8.76
C ILE A 213 14.65 19.33 -7.81
N ALA A 214 13.97 18.29 -8.33
CA ALA A 214 13.47 17.20 -7.52
C ALA A 214 14.61 16.47 -6.78
N GLU A 215 15.69 16.12 -7.47
CA GLU A 215 16.84 15.47 -6.84
C GLU A 215 17.49 16.34 -5.75
N LEU A 216 17.57 17.66 -5.98
CA LEU A 216 18.11 18.60 -5.00
C LEU A 216 17.15 18.79 -3.82
N TRP A 217 15.83 18.76 -4.05
CA TRP A 217 14.84 18.73 -2.97
C TRP A 217 14.98 17.47 -2.12
N THR A 218 15.11 16.28 -2.71
CA THR A 218 15.32 15.03 -1.95
C THR A 218 16.56 15.10 -1.06
N ARG A 219 17.63 15.73 -1.54
CA ARG A 219 18.92 15.78 -0.83
C ARG A 219 18.99 16.88 0.23
N HIS A 220 18.35 18.01 -0.01
CA HIS A 220 18.60 19.24 0.76
C HIS A 220 17.34 19.92 1.28
N ALA A 221 16.16 19.62 0.73
CA ALA A 221 14.93 20.26 1.13
C ALA A 221 14.17 19.44 2.16
N THR A 222 14.23 19.85 3.42
CA THR A 222 13.45 19.28 4.52
C THR A 222 12.25 20.13 4.89
N THR A 223 12.18 21.35 4.35
CA THR A 223 11.28 22.42 4.77
C THR A 223 10.84 23.27 3.56
N ARG A 224 9.70 23.97 3.61
CA ARG A 224 9.26 24.87 2.50
C ARG A 224 10.26 25.98 2.19
N LEU A 225 10.93 26.50 3.21
CA LEU A 225 12.01 27.47 3.07
C LEU A 225 13.15 26.89 2.24
N SER A 226 13.62 25.70 2.61
CA SER A 226 14.68 25.02 1.86
C SER A 226 14.27 24.66 0.42
N GLU A 227 13.02 24.26 0.16
CA GLU A 227 12.49 24.07 -1.20
C GLU A 227 12.67 25.33 -2.05
N THR A 228 12.33 26.49 -1.50
CA THR A 228 12.45 27.79 -2.17
C THR A 228 13.92 28.15 -2.40
N VAL A 229 14.79 27.95 -1.42
CA VAL A 229 16.24 28.20 -1.54
C VAL A 229 16.84 27.39 -2.69
N VAL A 230 16.48 26.10 -2.81
CA VAL A 230 16.92 25.25 -3.92
C VAL A 230 16.49 25.83 -5.26
N VAL A 231 15.22 26.21 -5.42
CA VAL A 231 14.70 26.77 -6.68
C VAL A 231 15.46 28.04 -7.07
N LYS A 232 15.71 28.94 -6.12
CA LYS A 232 16.44 30.20 -6.36
C LYS A 232 17.90 29.95 -6.73
N ALA A 233 18.55 28.97 -6.08
CA ALA A 233 19.90 28.55 -6.43
C ALA A 233 19.98 28.00 -7.86
N VAL A 234 19.00 27.18 -8.27
CA VAL A 234 18.91 26.65 -9.63
C VAL A 234 18.64 27.78 -10.64
N GLN A 235 17.77 28.75 -10.34
CA GLN A 235 17.56 29.93 -11.21
C GLN A 235 18.86 30.71 -11.45
N ALA A 236 19.62 30.98 -10.40
CA ALA A 236 20.90 31.65 -10.51
C ALA A 236 21.93 30.85 -11.32
N ALA A 237 21.95 29.52 -11.14
CA ALA A 237 22.85 28.62 -11.86
C ALA A 237 22.53 28.54 -13.36
N MET A 238 21.24 28.38 -13.69
CA MET A 238 20.75 28.30 -15.07
C MET A 238 20.98 29.62 -15.81
N PHE A 239 20.77 30.76 -15.15
CA PHE A 239 21.07 32.08 -15.72
C PHE A 239 22.54 32.17 -16.16
N ARG A 240 23.45 31.69 -15.31
CA ARG A 240 24.88 31.63 -15.65
C ARG A 240 25.22 30.59 -16.73
N ASN A 241 24.34 29.63 -17.00
CA ASN A 241 24.43 28.67 -18.11
C ASN A 241 23.78 29.18 -19.41
N GLY A 242 23.35 30.45 -19.45
CA GLY A 242 22.72 31.09 -20.60
C GLY A 242 21.20 30.88 -20.69
N LEU A 243 20.56 30.40 -19.63
CA LEU A 243 19.12 30.12 -19.60
C LEU A 243 18.42 31.02 -18.59
N ASN A 244 17.53 31.88 -19.07
CA ASN A 244 16.62 32.62 -18.19
C ASN A 244 15.44 31.71 -17.80
N MET A 245 15.38 31.35 -16.52
CA MET A 245 14.35 30.48 -15.97
C MET A 245 13.31 31.26 -15.17
N LYS A 246 12.04 31.19 -15.59
CA LYS A 246 10.88 31.61 -14.79
C LYS A 246 10.21 30.40 -14.17
N VAL A 247 9.87 30.48 -12.89
CA VAL A 247 9.24 29.40 -12.14
C VAL A 247 7.92 29.88 -11.56
N SER A 248 6.88 29.06 -11.69
CA SER A 248 5.66 29.19 -10.90
C SER A 248 5.78 28.25 -9.69
N PRO A 249 6.07 28.75 -8.47
CA PRO A 249 6.42 27.91 -7.33
C PRO A 249 5.34 26.89 -6.98
N GLY A 250 4.07 27.29 -7.00
CA GLY A 250 2.94 26.39 -6.71
C GLY A 250 2.81 25.25 -7.74
N HIS A 251 2.93 25.55 -9.03
CA HIS A 251 2.85 24.54 -10.09
C HIS A 251 4.05 23.61 -10.09
N LEU A 252 5.26 24.15 -9.90
CA LEU A 252 6.49 23.37 -9.80
C LEU A 252 6.45 22.44 -8.59
N ALA A 253 6.10 22.97 -7.41
CA ALA A 253 6.02 22.17 -6.19
C ALA A 253 4.98 21.06 -6.30
N LYS A 254 3.81 21.37 -6.88
CA LYS A 254 2.78 20.37 -7.17
C LYS A 254 3.29 19.29 -8.11
N ASP A 255 3.93 19.66 -9.22
CA ASP A 255 4.39 18.70 -10.22
C ASP A 255 5.55 17.84 -9.69
N ILE A 256 6.56 18.45 -9.05
CA ILE A 256 7.68 17.74 -8.44
C ILE A 256 7.23 16.79 -7.34
N LYS A 257 6.40 17.26 -6.40
CA LYS A 257 5.89 16.41 -5.34
C LYS A 257 5.08 15.26 -5.91
N SER A 258 4.24 15.52 -6.92
CA SER A 258 3.42 14.48 -7.55
C SER A 258 4.19 13.42 -8.33
N ARG A 259 5.31 13.78 -8.96
CA ARG A 259 6.02 12.92 -9.93
C ARG A 259 7.32 12.34 -9.39
N PHE A 260 7.98 13.02 -8.46
CA PHE A 260 9.37 12.72 -8.14
C PHE A 260 9.62 12.54 -6.64
N LEU A 261 8.86 13.20 -5.76
CA LEU A 261 9.15 13.16 -4.31
C LEU A 261 8.15 12.34 -3.48
N ASN A 262 6.88 12.31 -3.87
CA ASN A 262 5.86 11.59 -3.10
C ASN A 262 5.73 10.13 -3.54
N GLN A 263 6.87 9.44 -3.65
CA GLN A 263 6.85 8.00 -3.87
C GLN A 263 6.33 7.31 -2.60
N LEU A 264 5.53 6.27 -2.77
CA LEU A 264 5.07 5.47 -1.65
C LEU A 264 6.26 4.73 -1.02
N THR A 265 6.32 4.71 0.32
CA THR A 265 7.30 3.95 1.08
C THR A 265 6.83 2.51 1.27
N THR A 266 7.71 1.63 1.74
CA THR A 266 7.35 0.26 2.13
C THR A 266 6.19 0.23 3.14
N GLU A 267 6.15 1.16 4.10
CA GLU A 267 5.06 1.29 5.07
C GLU A 267 3.71 1.61 4.40
N HIS A 268 3.71 2.49 3.39
CA HIS A 268 2.49 2.79 2.63
C HIS A 268 1.98 1.55 1.87
N TYR A 269 2.87 0.75 1.29
CA TYR A 269 2.46 -0.51 0.63
C TYR A 269 1.92 -1.54 1.61
N GLN A 270 2.49 -1.63 2.81
CA GLN A 270 1.97 -2.48 3.88
C GLN A 270 0.56 -2.03 4.29
N LEU A 271 0.31 -0.72 4.45
CA LEU A 271 -1.01 -0.19 4.73
C LEU A 271 -2.00 -0.46 3.59
N LEU A 272 -1.59 -0.29 2.33
CA LEU A 272 -2.42 -0.61 1.18
C LEU A 272 -2.84 -2.09 1.15
N ALA A 273 -1.95 -3.00 1.55
CA ALA A 273 -2.26 -4.43 1.65
C ALA A 273 -3.30 -4.75 2.74
N THR A 274 -3.64 -3.81 3.62
CA THR A 274 -4.72 -3.99 4.60
C THR A 274 -6.11 -3.71 4.04
N TYR A 275 -6.24 -3.25 2.79
CA TYR A 275 -7.57 -3.03 2.22
C TYR A 275 -8.33 -4.34 2.03
N PRO A 276 -9.58 -4.43 2.51
CA PRO A 276 -10.39 -5.63 2.33
C PRO A 276 -10.78 -5.85 0.86
N ASP A 277 -10.88 -4.81 0.04
CA ASP A 277 -11.28 -4.89 -1.37
C ASP A 277 -10.06 -4.74 -2.29
N PRO A 278 -9.58 -5.80 -2.99
CA PRO A 278 -8.27 -5.80 -3.66
C PRO A 278 -8.10 -4.81 -4.81
N TRP A 279 -9.18 -4.42 -5.51
CA TRP A 279 -9.04 -3.55 -6.70
C TRP A 279 -8.64 -2.12 -6.32
N ARG A 280 -9.01 -1.65 -5.12
CA ARG A 280 -8.71 -0.31 -4.62
C ARG A 280 -7.21 -0.07 -4.42
N PRO A 281 -6.48 -0.91 -3.64
CA PRO A 281 -5.04 -0.77 -3.51
C PRO A 281 -4.34 -1.04 -4.85
N ALA A 282 -4.79 -2.02 -5.64
CA ALA A 282 -4.21 -2.28 -6.97
C ALA A 282 -4.29 -1.05 -7.91
N ALA A 283 -5.45 -0.40 -8.00
CA ALA A 283 -5.62 0.84 -8.77
C ALA A 283 -4.71 1.97 -8.26
N THR A 284 -4.60 2.09 -6.93
CA THR A 284 -3.82 3.14 -6.28
C THR A 284 -2.32 2.95 -6.51
N ILE A 285 -1.84 1.71 -6.48
CA ILE A 285 -0.45 1.34 -6.79
C ILE A 285 -0.12 1.67 -8.24
N LEU A 286 -0.95 1.25 -9.20
CA LEU A 286 -0.71 1.55 -10.61
C LEU A 286 -0.68 3.08 -10.86
N HIS A 287 -1.58 3.83 -10.22
CA HIS A 287 -1.57 5.29 -10.28
C HIS A 287 -0.30 5.88 -9.64
N ALA A 288 0.16 5.35 -8.50
CA ALA A 288 1.39 5.77 -7.83
C ALA A 288 2.64 5.49 -8.68
N CYS A 289 2.65 4.39 -9.43
CA CYS A 289 3.68 4.06 -10.41
C CYS A 289 3.54 4.82 -11.74
N HIS A 290 2.68 5.85 -11.80
CA HIS A 290 2.45 6.69 -12.99
C HIS A 290 1.96 5.93 -14.23
N VAL A 291 1.24 4.82 -14.03
CA VAL A 291 0.51 4.17 -15.12
C VAL A 291 -0.70 5.03 -15.47
N ASP A 292 -0.83 5.42 -16.74
CA ASP A 292 -1.96 6.24 -17.18
C ASP A 292 -3.28 5.51 -16.95
N ILE A 293 -4.33 6.26 -16.60
CA ILE A 293 -5.66 5.71 -16.32
C ILE A 293 -6.23 4.95 -17.54
N SER A 294 -5.92 5.35 -18.76
CA SER A 294 -6.31 4.59 -19.96
C SER A 294 -5.66 3.21 -19.97
N THR A 295 -4.38 3.14 -19.63
CA THR A 295 -3.62 1.90 -19.53
C THR A 295 -4.14 1.03 -18.40
N ILE A 296 -4.38 1.59 -17.21
CA ILE A 296 -4.96 0.84 -16.07
C ILE A 296 -6.28 0.17 -16.47
N ARG A 297 -7.11 0.86 -17.25
CA ARG A 297 -8.42 0.34 -17.69
C ARG A 297 -8.33 -0.68 -18.82
N SER A 298 -7.26 -0.66 -19.62
CA SER A 298 -7.05 -1.62 -20.70
C SER A 298 -6.37 -2.90 -20.23
N LEU A 299 -5.79 -2.92 -19.02
CA LEU A 299 -5.22 -4.14 -18.45
C LEU A 299 -6.29 -5.21 -18.29
N THR A 300 -5.94 -6.42 -18.69
CA THR A 300 -6.70 -7.66 -18.48
C THR A 300 -6.05 -8.48 -17.37
N VAL A 301 -6.78 -9.46 -16.84
CA VAL A 301 -6.27 -10.36 -15.80
C VAL A 301 -4.99 -11.10 -16.25
N ASN A 302 -4.88 -11.44 -17.54
CA ASN A 302 -3.71 -12.13 -18.11
C ASN A 302 -2.47 -11.24 -18.27
N ASP A 303 -2.63 -9.92 -18.23
CA ASP A 303 -1.48 -9.00 -18.27
C ASP A 303 -0.69 -8.99 -16.95
N VAL A 304 -1.30 -9.51 -15.88
CA VAL A 304 -0.72 -9.60 -14.54
C VAL A 304 -0.36 -11.07 -14.24
N ALA A 305 0.89 -11.31 -13.85
CA ALA A 305 1.35 -12.62 -13.44
C ALA A 305 0.85 -13.00 -12.04
N GLU A 306 1.00 -14.26 -11.65
CA GLU A 306 0.55 -14.77 -10.34
C GLU A 306 1.21 -14.06 -9.15
N ASP A 307 2.47 -13.64 -9.32
CA ASP A 307 3.21 -12.90 -8.30
C ASP A 307 2.86 -11.41 -8.26
N GLY A 308 2.02 -10.91 -9.18
CA GLY A 308 1.62 -9.52 -9.31
C GLY A 308 2.50 -8.68 -10.24
N THR A 309 3.49 -9.27 -10.91
CA THR A 309 4.28 -8.57 -11.95
C THR A 309 3.46 -8.31 -13.22
N ILE A 310 3.81 -7.24 -13.93
CA ILE A 310 3.19 -6.87 -15.23
C ILE A 310 4.31 -6.77 -16.27
N PRO A 311 4.63 -7.85 -17.01
CA PRO A 311 5.81 -7.91 -17.87
C PRO A 311 5.84 -6.87 -18.99
N ASN A 312 4.68 -6.49 -19.50
CA ASN A 312 4.53 -5.56 -20.63
C ASN A 312 4.44 -4.09 -20.21
N LEU A 313 4.61 -3.78 -18.91
CA LEU A 313 4.53 -2.42 -18.40
C LEU A 313 5.91 -1.75 -18.43
N THR A 314 6.00 -0.53 -18.97
CA THR A 314 7.26 0.23 -19.01
C THR A 314 7.71 0.76 -17.65
N GLN A 315 6.76 0.92 -16.72
CA GLN A 315 6.99 1.45 -15.38
C GLN A 315 7.38 0.31 -14.42
N THR A 316 8.39 0.55 -13.59
CA THR A 316 8.79 -0.40 -12.54
C THR A 316 7.77 -0.41 -11.41
N ILE A 317 7.28 -1.59 -11.05
CA ILE A 317 6.40 -1.82 -9.90
C ILE A 317 7.28 -2.32 -8.74
N PRO A 318 7.26 -1.66 -7.56
CA PRO A 318 7.99 -2.12 -6.38
C PRO A 318 7.54 -3.50 -5.92
N ASP A 319 8.47 -4.31 -5.40
CA ASP A 319 8.19 -5.68 -4.98
C ASP A 319 7.11 -5.76 -3.89
N GLU A 320 7.10 -4.80 -2.96
CA GLU A 320 6.12 -4.74 -1.87
C GLU A 320 4.70 -4.45 -2.37
N ALA A 321 4.57 -3.86 -3.56
CA ALA A 321 3.28 -3.52 -4.15
C ALA A 321 2.65 -4.72 -4.89
N LYS A 322 3.47 -5.71 -5.28
CA LYS A 322 3.04 -6.84 -6.11
C LYS A 322 1.95 -7.69 -5.45
N VAL A 323 1.99 -7.86 -4.12
CA VAL A 323 0.98 -8.63 -3.39
C VAL A 323 -0.44 -8.08 -3.59
N CYS A 324 -0.60 -6.76 -3.70
CA CYS A 324 -1.90 -6.14 -3.94
C CYS A 324 -2.40 -6.40 -5.37
N LEU A 325 -1.48 -6.41 -6.34
CA LEU A 325 -1.80 -6.71 -7.74
C LEU A 325 -2.14 -8.19 -7.92
N ALA A 326 -1.38 -9.08 -7.28
CA ALA A 326 -1.67 -10.51 -7.22
C ALA A 326 -3.04 -10.77 -6.57
N ALA A 327 -3.37 -10.10 -5.47
CA ALA A 327 -4.67 -10.23 -4.82
C ALA A 327 -5.82 -9.84 -5.75
N GLN A 328 -5.70 -8.72 -6.46
CA GLN A 328 -6.72 -8.32 -7.43
C GLN A 328 -6.83 -9.31 -8.59
N ARG A 329 -5.71 -9.85 -9.07
CA ARG A 329 -5.70 -10.88 -10.13
C ARG A 329 -6.47 -12.11 -9.68
N TRP A 330 -6.16 -12.64 -8.50
CA TRP A 330 -6.86 -13.80 -7.93
C TRP A 330 -8.34 -13.52 -7.72
N TYR A 331 -8.68 -12.32 -7.23
CA TYR A 331 -10.07 -11.93 -7.05
C TYR A 331 -10.86 -11.99 -8.37
N GLN A 332 -10.26 -11.52 -9.47
CA GLN A 332 -10.89 -11.65 -10.79
C GLN A 332 -10.95 -13.08 -11.31
N LEU A 333 -9.94 -13.92 -11.07
CA LEU A 333 -9.97 -15.32 -11.52
C LEU A 333 -10.96 -16.18 -10.73
N LEU A 334 -11.24 -15.84 -9.49
CA LEU A 334 -12.25 -16.51 -8.66
C LEU A 334 -13.68 -16.11 -9.05
N ASP A 335 -13.86 -14.91 -9.62
CA ASP A 335 -15.18 -14.31 -9.91
C ASP A 335 -15.53 -14.28 -11.42
N ALA A 336 -14.54 -14.34 -12.31
CA ALA A 336 -14.71 -14.09 -13.74
C ALA A 336 -13.72 -14.87 -14.64
N GLU A 337 -13.96 -14.83 -15.96
CA GLU A 337 -13.10 -15.44 -16.98
C GLU A 337 -11.75 -14.71 -17.15
N THR A 338 -10.73 -15.43 -17.64
CA THR A 338 -9.34 -14.94 -17.79
C THR A 338 -9.17 -13.71 -18.70
N THR A 339 -10.15 -13.42 -19.56
CA THR A 339 -10.14 -12.26 -20.47
C THR A 339 -10.79 -11.01 -19.86
N ALA A 340 -11.30 -11.11 -18.64
CA ALA A 340 -11.94 -9.99 -17.96
C ALA A 340 -10.96 -8.81 -17.75
N PRO A 341 -11.48 -7.57 -17.67
CA PRO A 341 -10.68 -6.41 -17.26
C PRO A 341 -10.06 -6.65 -15.88
N PHE A 342 -8.77 -6.33 -15.72
CA PHE A 342 -8.07 -6.46 -14.44
C PHE A 342 -8.76 -5.67 -13.33
N ILE A 343 -9.27 -4.47 -13.65
CA ILE A 343 -10.09 -3.65 -12.76
C ILE A 343 -11.42 -3.36 -13.45
N PRO A 344 -12.51 -4.07 -13.10
CA PRO A 344 -13.81 -3.95 -13.79
C PRO A 344 -14.60 -2.74 -13.29
N LYS A 345 -13.98 -1.55 -13.24
CA LYS A 345 -14.59 -0.31 -12.76
C LYS A 345 -14.58 0.76 -13.86
N GLN A 346 -15.69 1.49 -13.95
CA GLN A 346 -15.79 2.66 -14.83
C GLN A 346 -14.84 3.77 -14.35
N LEU A 347 -14.46 4.68 -15.25
CA LEU A 347 -13.51 5.76 -14.99
C LEU A 347 -13.84 6.57 -13.72
N THR A 348 -15.11 6.93 -13.53
CA THR A 348 -15.56 7.71 -12.37
C THR A 348 -15.39 6.93 -11.07
N ALA A 349 -15.73 5.63 -11.07
CA ALA A 349 -15.59 4.76 -9.91
C ALA A 349 -14.12 4.48 -9.59
N LEU A 350 -13.29 4.26 -10.61
CA LEU A 350 -11.84 4.06 -10.47
C LEU A 350 -11.17 5.27 -9.81
N ARG A 351 -11.44 6.47 -10.33
CA ARG A 351 -10.96 7.73 -9.76
C ARG A 351 -11.47 7.93 -8.34
N SER A 352 -12.77 7.72 -8.10
CA SER A 352 -13.32 7.84 -6.76
C SER A 352 -12.64 6.88 -5.77
N GLY A 353 -12.40 5.63 -6.18
CA GLY A 353 -11.72 4.62 -5.36
C GLY A 353 -10.30 5.01 -4.99
N ILE A 354 -9.50 5.45 -5.96
CA ILE A 354 -8.13 5.93 -5.70
C ILE A 354 -8.16 7.12 -4.72
N ARG A 355 -9.10 8.06 -4.89
CA ARG A 355 -9.21 9.22 -4.00
C ARG A 355 -9.57 8.83 -2.58
N SER A 356 -10.51 7.90 -2.41
CA SER A 356 -10.88 7.36 -1.10
C SER A 356 -9.68 6.73 -0.41
N VAL A 357 -8.94 5.86 -1.10
CA VAL A 357 -7.74 5.20 -0.52
C VAL A 357 -6.70 6.21 -0.09
N VAL A 358 -6.40 7.18 -0.95
CA VAL A 358 -5.42 8.22 -0.66
C VAL A 358 -5.81 9.04 0.58
N HIS A 359 -7.10 9.33 0.75
CA HIS A 359 -7.60 10.06 1.91
C HIS A 359 -7.63 9.19 3.18
N GLU A 360 -8.15 7.97 3.10
CA GLU A 360 -8.30 7.03 4.23
C GLU A 360 -6.95 6.61 4.81
N LEU A 361 -5.94 6.38 3.97
CA LEU A 361 -4.59 6.01 4.42
C LEU A 361 -3.62 7.20 4.50
N ASN A 362 -4.11 8.42 4.28
CA ASN A 362 -3.28 9.64 4.24
C ASN A 362 -2.03 9.49 3.34
N LEU A 363 -2.20 8.92 2.14
CA LEU A 363 -1.10 8.68 1.22
C LEU A 363 -0.66 9.99 0.57
N PRO A 364 0.64 10.18 0.30
CA PRO A 364 1.15 11.41 -0.31
C PRO A 364 0.85 11.53 -1.82
N LEU A 365 -0.21 10.91 -2.33
CA LEU A 365 -0.53 10.87 -3.76
C LEU A 365 -1.46 12.02 -4.19
N ILE A 366 -1.24 12.54 -5.39
CA ILE A 366 -2.12 13.56 -5.98
C ILE A 366 -3.23 12.89 -6.78
N THR A 367 -4.48 13.21 -6.44
CA THR A 367 -5.72 12.68 -7.07
C THR A 367 -6.57 13.75 -7.74
N SER A 368 -5.97 14.91 -8.03
CA SER A 368 -6.61 15.99 -8.80
C SER A 368 -6.60 15.65 -10.31
N TRP A 369 -7.56 14.83 -10.75
CA TRP A 369 -7.80 14.54 -12.18
C TRP A 369 -8.65 15.59 -12.89
N ILE A 370 -8.81 16.78 -12.29
CA ILE A 370 -9.52 17.90 -12.92
C ILE A 370 -8.89 18.08 -14.29
N GLY A 371 -9.74 18.03 -15.32
CA GLY A 371 -9.32 18.21 -16.71
C GLY A 371 -8.46 19.45 -16.76
N ARG A 372 -7.17 19.25 -17.03
CA ARG A 372 -6.22 20.34 -17.22
C ARG A 372 -6.78 21.15 -18.40
N ASN A 373 -7.51 22.23 -18.12
CA ASN A 373 -7.44 23.39 -19.00
C ASN A 373 -5.98 23.77 -18.93
N LYS A 374 -5.20 23.23 -19.88
CA LYS A 374 -3.74 23.15 -19.81
C LYS A 374 -3.18 24.57 -19.80
N ASP A 375 -3.09 25.14 -18.60
CA ASP A 375 -2.36 26.37 -18.36
C ASP A 375 -0.94 26.14 -18.87
N ARG A 376 -0.35 27.18 -19.45
CA ARG A 376 0.99 27.13 -20.07
C ARG A 376 2.01 26.56 -19.08
N TRP A 377 1.84 26.84 -17.79
CA TRP A 377 2.70 26.35 -16.71
C TRP A 377 2.62 24.85 -16.48
N GLU A 378 1.43 24.23 -16.57
CA GLU A 378 1.28 22.78 -16.35
C GLU A 378 1.87 21.94 -17.50
N ARG A 379 1.99 22.51 -18.70
CA ARG A 379 2.66 21.84 -19.83
C ARG A 379 4.18 21.81 -19.70
N HIS A 380 4.76 22.71 -18.92
CA HIS A 380 6.20 22.88 -18.80
C HIS A 380 6.67 22.67 -17.34
N HIS A 381 5.99 21.85 -16.56
CA HIS A 381 6.40 21.49 -15.20
C HIS A 381 6.55 22.70 -14.25
N GLY A 382 5.77 23.76 -14.46
CA GLY A 382 5.89 25.01 -13.69
C GLY A 382 7.13 25.84 -14.05
N ILE A 383 7.86 25.50 -15.11
CA ILE A 383 9.10 26.15 -15.55
C ILE A 383 8.92 26.71 -16.96
N THR A 384 9.34 27.94 -17.21
CA THR A 384 9.47 28.50 -18.56
C THR A 384 10.91 28.94 -18.78
N LEU A 385 11.48 28.57 -19.92
CA LEU A 385 12.86 28.89 -20.29
C LEU A 385 12.90 29.88 -21.45
N THR A 386 13.90 30.75 -21.43
CA THR A 386 14.25 31.63 -22.55
C THR A 386 15.77 31.69 -22.64
N GLU A 387 16.33 31.41 -23.81
CA GLU A 387 17.77 31.52 -24.02
C GLU A 387 18.20 32.97 -23.95
N LEU A 388 19.32 33.21 -23.27
CA LEU A 388 19.97 34.52 -23.20
C LEU A 388 20.95 34.60 -24.36
N THR A 389 20.54 35.32 -25.41
CA THR A 389 21.39 35.70 -26.55
C THR A 389 22.44 36.71 -26.15
#